data_AF-A0A9P0DAG1-F1
#
_entry.id   AF-A0A9P0DAG1-F1
#
_cell.length_a   1.000
_cell.length_b   1.000
_cell.length_c   1.000
_cell.angle_alpha   90.00
_cell.angle_beta   90.00
_cell.angle_gamma   90.00
#
_symmetry.space_group_name_H-M   'P 1'
#
loop_
_entity.id
_entity.type
_entity.pdbx_description
1 polymer ?
#
loop_
_entity_poly.entity_id
_entity_poly.type
_entity_poly.pdbx_seq_one_letter_code
_entity_poly.pdbx_strand_id
1 'polypeptide(L)'
;MRIQFSSAKRKHPLVRLNYEDSTIKGTKDVSSSQIPTENNTAVRPSTSTSPSSQNTEARPLRTIKQKPSQAKLPFMPKTINIHTKSKLDKCLMDIFTKDMQPFTIVEDQGFRNFVQMLNPSYQLPSRKYVSNTLLPAIYEEK
;
A
#
# COMPACT_ATOMS: atom_id res chain seq x y z
N MET A 1 -18.32 2.47 -53.41
CA MET A 1 -18.73 3.64 -52.61
C MET A 1 -17.94 3.61 -51.30
N ARG A 2 -16.97 4.51 -51.09
CA ARG A 2 -16.03 4.48 -49.95
C ARG A 2 -16.41 5.60 -48.99
N ILE A 3 -16.90 5.28 -47.79
CA ILE A 3 -17.27 6.27 -46.78
C ILE A 3 -16.04 6.58 -45.93
N GLN A 4 -15.57 7.81 -46.00
CA GLN A 4 -14.52 8.33 -45.13
C GLN A 4 -15.17 8.91 -43.87
N PHE A 5 -14.79 8.43 -42.68
CA PHE A 5 -15.21 9.02 -41.41
C PHE A 5 -14.20 10.09 -40.99
N SER A 6 -14.63 11.34 -41.01
CA SER A 6 -13.88 12.47 -40.46
C SER A 6 -13.94 12.42 -38.93
N SER A 7 -12.77 12.39 -38.27
CA SER A 7 -12.67 12.40 -36.81
C SER A 7 -12.83 13.83 -36.28
N ALA A 8 -13.97 14.12 -35.64
CA ALA A 8 -14.22 15.42 -35.01
C ALA A 8 -13.59 15.48 -33.61
N LYS A 9 -12.59 16.35 -33.43
CA LYS A 9 -11.99 16.66 -32.12
C LYS A 9 -12.94 17.56 -31.32
N ARG A 10 -13.55 17.04 -30.26
CA ARG A 10 -14.36 17.85 -29.34
C ARG A 10 -13.42 18.65 -28.42
N LYS A 11 -13.45 19.98 -28.51
CA LYS A 11 -12.84 20.87 -27.51
C LYS A 11 -13.92 21.24 -26.51
N HIS A 12 -13.80 20.77 -25.27
CA HIS A 12 -14.68 21.19 -24.19
C HIS A 12 -14.29 22.60 -23.71
N PRO A 13 -15.25 23.50 -23.45
CA PRO A 13 -14.96 24.82 -22.90
C PRO A 13 -14.36 24.69 -21.49
N LEU A 14 -13.19 25.29 -21.27
CA LEU A 14 -12.65 25.48 -19.91
C LEU A 14 -13.35 26.69 -19.30
N VAL A 15 -14.29 26.46 -18.38
CA VAL A 15 -14.80 27.51 -17.50
C VAL A 15 -13.68 27.85 -16.52
N ARG A 16 -13.11 29.05 -16.65
CA ARG A 16 -12.21 29.60 -15.63
C ARG A 16 -13.06 29.98 -14.43
N LEU A 17 -13.00 29.18 -13.36
CA LEU A 17 -13.47 29.60 -12.06
C LEU A 17 -12.47 30.62 -11.53
N ASN A 18 -12.87 31.89 -11.49
CA ASN A 18 -12.13 32.91 -10.75
C ASN A 18 -12.30 32.56 -9.26
N TYR A 19 -11.24 32.02 -8.67
CA TYR A 19 -11.13 31.90 -7.23
C TYR A 19 -10.75 33.29 -6.72
N GLU A 20 -11.69 33.97 -6.07
CA GLU A 20 -11.39 35.17 -5.28
C GLU A 20 -10.53 34.72 -4.09
N ASP A 21 -9.22 34.95 -4.20
CA ASP A 21 -8.24 34.69 -3.16
C ASP A 21 -8.45 35.66 -2.00
N SER A 22 -9.10 35.16 -0.94
CA SER A 22 -9.17 35.87 0.33
C SER A 22 -7.79 35.85 0.99
N THR A 23 -7.01 36.88 0.67
CA THR A 23 -5.69 37.19 1.22
C THR A 23 -5.71 37.16 2.76
N ILE A 24 -5.15 36.10 3.36
CA ILE A 24 -4.67 36.14 4.74
C ILE A 24 -3.26 36.74 4.73
N LYS A 25 -3.19 38.00 5.16
CA LYS A 25 -1.93 38.72 5.42
C LYS A 25 -1.14 37.99 6.52
N GLY A 26 0.14 37.79 6.25
CA GLY A 26 1.06 37.07 7.12
C GLY A 26 1.44 37.81 8.40
N THR A 27 1.97 37.02 9.32
CA THR A 27 2.94 37.46 10.33
C THR A 27 4.13 36.49 10.27
N LYS A 28 5.30 37.08 10.09
CA LYS A 28 6.60 36.43 10.21
C LYS A 28 6.93 36.41 11.70
N ASP A 29 7.27 35.26 12.25
CA ASP A 29 8.20 35.22 13.38
C ASP A 29 9.16 34.05 13.21
N VAL A 30 10.40 34.44 12.93
CA VAL A 30 11.60 33.63 13.05
C VAL A 30 12.09 33.84 14.48
N SER A 31 12.22 32.75 15.25
CA SER A 31 13.16 32.74 16.36
C SER A 31 13.81 31.36 16.50
N SER A 32 15.11 31.42 16.27
CA SER A 32 16.13 30.42 16.57
C SER A 32 16.25 30.23 18.09
N SER A 33 16.48 29.01 18.55
CA SER A 33 17.25 28.75 19.77
C SER A 33 17.86 27.36 19.75
N GLN A 34 19.12 27.32 20.18
CA GLN A 34 20.10 26.26 20.06
C GLN A 34 19.99 25.21 21.18
N ILE A 35 20.68 24.09 20.95
CA ILE A 35 20.90 22.89 21.77
C ILE A 35 21.73 23.22 23.04
N PRO A 36 21.59 22.42 24.12
CA PRO A 36 22.77 21.68 24.58
C PRO A 36 22.52 20.17 24.80
N THR A 37 23.54 19.42 24.39
CA THR A 37 23.85 18.01 24.66
C THR A 37 24.04 17.72 26.15
N GLU A 38 23.51 16.58 26.63
CA GLU A 38 24.11 15.84 27.75
C GLU A 38 24.10 14.33 27.50
N ASN A 39 25.32 13.77 27.57
CA ASN A 39 25.63 12.35 27.61
C ASN A 39 25.15 11.75 28.94
N ASN A 40 24.65 10.52 28.92
CA ASN A 40 24.95 9.63 30.04
C ASN A 40 25.03 8.17 29.62
N THR A 41 26.27 7.68 29.57
CA THR A 41 26.65 6.28 29.54
C THR A 41 26.50 5.73 30.96
N ALA A 42 25.58 4.80 31.18
CA ALA A 42 25.55 3.99 32.40
C ALA A 42 25.87 2.53 32.05
N VAL A 43 27.17 2.23 32.11
CA VAL A 43 27.72 0.89 32.17
C VAL A 43 27.31 0.26 33.51
N ARG A 44 26.87 -1.00 33.53
CA ARG A 44 26.92 -1.81 34.76
C ARG A 44 27.23 -3.29 34.46
N PRO A 45 28.05 -3.97 35.30
CA PRO A 45 28.77 -5.18 34.91
C PRO A 45 28.11 -6.49 35.33
N SER A 46 28.47 -7.53 34.57
CA SER A 46 28.74 -8.93 34.89
C SER A 46 27.87 -9.69 35.89
N THR A 47 27.37 -10.85 35.47
CA THR A 47 27.37 -12.04 36.32
C THR A 47 27.71 -13.28 35.49
N SER A 48 28.73 -13.99 35.97
CA SER A 48 29.25 -15.30 35.55
C SER A 48 28.14 -16.36 35.51
N THR A 49 28.26 -17.48 34.80
CA THR A 49 29.15 -18.58 35.18
C THR A 49 29.05 -19.66 34.11
N SER A 50 30.18 -20.05 33.52
CA SER A 50 30.33 -21.34 32.85
C SER A 50 30.50 -22.45 33.90
N PRO A 51 29.99 -23.65 33.66
CA PRO A 51 30.72 -24.85 34.03
C PRO A 51 31.06 -25.67 32.78
N SER A 52 32.36 -25.86 32.59
CA SER A 52 32.94 -26.92 31.80
C SER A 52 33.06 -28.19 32.67
N SER A 53 32.71 -29.36 32.15
CA SER A 53 33.15 -30.71 32.59
C SER A 53 32.65 -31.71 31.55
N GLN A 54 33.51 -32.12 30.61
CA GLN A 54 34.37 -33.32 30.64
C GLN A 54 33.64 -34.67 30.55
N ASN A 55 34.06 -35.40 29.50
CA ASN A 55 34.27 -36.83 29.36
C ASN A 55 33.19 -37.79 28.81
N THR A 56 33.57 -38.35 27.64
CA THR A 56 33.49 -39.75 27.18
C THR A 56 32.23 -40.56 27.47
N GLU A 57 31.43 -40.78 26.43
CA GLU A 57 31.05 -42.14 26.01
C GLU A 57 30.53 -42.14 24.57
N ALA A 58 31.09 -43.02 23.74
CA ALA A 58 30.71 -43.19 22.35
C ALA A 58 29.27 -43.72 22.25
N ARG A 59 28.33 -42.83 21.94
CA ARG A 59 26.93 -43.20 21.67
C ARG A 59 26.78 -43.51 20.18
N PRO A 60 26.07 -44.58 19.78
CA PRO A 60 25.95 -44.93 18.37
C PRO A 60 25.28 -43.78 17.63
N LEU A 61 25.85 -43.35 16.50
CA LEU A 61 25.21 -42.43 15.58
C LEU A 61 23.88 -43.04 15.15
N ARG A 62 22.79 -42.58 15.76
CA ARG A 62 21.45 -42.84 15.26
C ARG A 62 21.35 -42.16 13.91
N THR A 63 21.38 -42.93 12.84
CA THR A 63 21.02 -42.47 11.50
C THR A 63 19.57 -42.01 11.56
N ILE A 64 19.35 -40.72 11.78
CA ILE A 64 18.03 -40.10 11.66
C ILE A 64 17.69 -40.17 10.19
N LYS A 65 16.82 -41.12 9.82
CA LYS A 65 16.11 -41.11 8.53
C LYS A 65 15.21 -39.87 8.54
N GLN A 66 15.78 -38.72 8.16
CA GLN A 66 15.02 -37.51 7.91
C GLN A 66 14.08 -37.81 6.74
N LYS A 67 12.77 -37.78 7.01
CA LYS A 67 11.76 -37.82 5.96
C LYS A 67 12.02 -36.61 5.03
N PRO A 68 11.89 -36.77 3.70
CA PRO A 68 12.11 -35.67 2.78
C PRO A 68 11.22 -34.49 3.17
N SER A 69 11.85 -33.35 3.45
CA SER A 69 11.14 -32.10 3.69
C SER A 69 10.32 -31.83 2.44
N GLN A 70 8.98 -31.86 2.57
CA GLN A 70 8.10 -31.51 1.47
C GLN A 70 8.47 -30.10 1.01
N ALA A 71 8.97 -29.99 -0.22
CA ALA A 71 9.30 -28.71 -0.81
C ALA A 71 8.03 -27.86 -0.83
N LYS A 72 8.04 -26.72 -0.14
CA LYS A 72 6.98 -25.71 -0.27
C LYS A 72 7.00 -25.28 -1.73
N LEU A 73 6.00 -25.73 -2.49
CA LEU A 73 5.81 -25.27 -3.87
C LEU A 73 5.71 -23.73 -3.85
N PRO A 74 6.43 -23.02 -4.75
CA PRO A 74 6.34 -21.58 -4.83
C PRO A 74 4.90 -21.21 -5.14
N PHE A 75 4.28 -20.42 -4.27
CA PHE A 75 2.93 -19.92 -4.44
C PHE A 75 2.91 -19.06 -5.71
N MET A 76 2.39 -19.61 -6.80
CA MET A 76 2.20 -18.84 -8.04
C MET A 76 1.01 -17.91 -7.81
N PRO A 77 1.20 -16.57 -7.94
CA PRO A 77 0.10 -15.64 -7.74
C PRO A 77 -0.96 -15.91 -8.79
N LYS A 78 -2.14 -16.33 -8.34
CA LYS A 78 -3.28 -16.59 -9.21
C LYS A 78 -3.75 -15.26 -9.78
N THR A 79 -3.75 -15.10 -11.10
CA THR A 79 -4.26 -13.90 -11.76
C THR A 79 -5.78 -13.81 -11.55
N ILE A 80 -6.30 -12.61 -11.27
CA ILE A 80 -7.75 -12.42 -11.07
C ILE A 80 -8.47 -12.44 -12.41
N ASN A 81 -9.69 -12.97 -12.41
CA ASN A 81 -10.61 -12.82 -13.53
C ASN A 81 -11.02 -11.35 -13.69
N ILE A 82 -11.07 -10.85 -14.92
CA ILE A 82 -11.46 -9.49 -15.29
C ILE A 82 -12.85 -9.12 -14.73
N HIS A 83 -13.82 -10.04 -14.79
CA HIS A 83 -15.15 -9.83 -14.24
C HIS A 83 -15.12 -9.65 -12.72
N THR A 84 -14.30 -10.44 -12.02
CA THR A 84 -14.13 -10.32 -10.57
C THR A 84 -13.45 -8.99 -10.21
N LYS A 85 -12.44 -8.57 -10.98
CA LYS A 85 -11.81 -7.26 -10.81
C LYS A 85 -12.83 -6.12 -10.93
N SER A 86 -13.64 -6.14 -11.99
CA SER A 86 -14.64 -5.10 -12.21
C SER A 86 -15.67 -5.02 -11.07
N LYS A 87 -16.09 -6.17 -10.53
CA LYS A 87 -16.97 -6.21 -9.35
C LYS A 87 -16.30 -5.59 -8.12
N LEU A 88 -15.03 -5.92 -7.86
CA LEU A 88 -14.28 -5.34 -6.75
C LEU A 88 -14.09 -3.84 -6.92
N ASP A 89 -13.79 -3.36 -8.13
CA ASP A 89 -13.67 -1.94 -8.43
C ASP A 89 -15.00 -1.20 -8.19
N LYS A 90 -16.15 -1.81 -8.54
CA LYS A 90 -17.48 -1.26 -8.23
C LYS A 90 -17.74 -1.20 -6.71
N CYS A 91 -17.42 -2.25 -5.97
CA CYS A 91 -17.52 -2.25 -4.49
C CYS A 91 -16.58 -1.23 -3.85
N LEU A 92 -15.37 -1.06 -4.38
CA LEU A 92 -14.46 -0.01 -3.92
C LEU A 92 -15.06 1.38 -4.18
N MET A 93 -15.77 1.57 -5.29
CA MET A 93 -16.41 2.85 -5.59
C MET A 93 -17.53 3.22 -4.62
N ASP A 94 -18.20 2.23 -4.04
CA ASP A 94 -19.19 2.44 -2.98
C ASP A 94 -18.56 3.06 -1.73
N ILE A 95 -17.31 2.72 -1.39
CA ILE A 95 -16.60 3.31 -0.25
C ILE A 95 -16.47 4.84 -0.41
N PHE A 96 -16.26 5.31 -1.64
CA PHE A 96 -16.17 6.74 -1.90
C PHE A 96 -17.54 7.41 -2.00
N THR A 97 -18.49 6.76 -2.66
CA THR A 97 -19.77 7.38 -3.04
C THR A 97 -20.86 7.21 -2.00
N LYS A 98 -20.78 6.20 -1.13
CA LYS A 98 -21.72 5.98 -0.02
C LYS A 98 -21.13 6.41 1.30
N ASP A 99 -19.88 6.03 1.58
CA ASP A 99 -19.24 6.30 2.87
C ASP A 99 -18.42 7.61 2.89
N MET A 100 -18.50 8.39 1.79
CA MET A 100 -17.85 9.70 1.61
C MET A 100 -16.34 9.68 1.91
N GLN A 101 -15.67 8.54 1.72
CA GLN A 101 -14.25 8.43 1.98
C GLN A 101 -13.44 9.18 0.90
N PRO A 102 -12.31 9.81 1.27
CA PRO A 102 -11.43 10.44 0.30
C PRO A 102 -10.74 9.37 -0.56
N PHE A 103 -10.45 9.71 -1.82
CA PHE A 103 -9.73 8.79 -2.73
C PHE A 103 -8.30 8.45 -2.24
N THR A 104 -7.75 9.20 -1.29
CA THR A 104 -6.42 8.94 -0.71
C THR A 104 -6.34 7.61 0.03
N ILE A 105 -7.47 7.07 0.51
CA ILE A 105 -7.50 5.80 1.27
C ILE A 105 -6.87 4.61 0.52
N VAL A 106 -6.88 4.60 -0.83
CA VAL A 106 -6.27 3.53 -1.64
C VAL A 106 -4.73 3.56 -1.59
N GLU A 107 -4.15 4.67 -1.16
CA GLU A 107 -2.71 4.88 -0.97
C GLU A 107 -2.30 4.66 0.50
N ASP A 108 -3.27 4.57 1.42
CA ASP A 108 -3.00 4.37 2.85
C ASP A 108 -2.46 2.96 3.13
N GLN A 109 -1.33 2.89 3.86
CA GLN A 109 -0.63 1.64 4.10
C GLN A 109 -1.49 0.58 4.82
N GLY A 110 -2.28 1.01 5.81
CA GLY A 110 -3.15 0.10 6.57
C GLY A 110 -4.22 -0.53 5.69
N PHE A 111 -4.88 0.26 4.84
CA PHE A 111 -5.91 -0.22 3.92
C PHE A 111 -5.32 -1.14 2.84
N ARG A 112 -4.17 -0.78 2.26
CA ARG A 112 -3.47 -1.63 1.28
C ARG A 112 -3.09 -2.98 1.86
N ASN A 113 -2.54 -2.99 3.08
CA ASN A 113 -2.19 -4.24 3.77
C ASN A 113 -3.42 -5.11 4.05
N PHE A 114 -4.52 -4.49 4.50
CA PHE A 114 -5.79 -5.18 4.74
C PHE A 114 -6.33 -5.85 3.46
N VAL A 115 -6.41 -5.09 2.36
CA VAL A 115 -6.89 -5.62 1.07
C VAL A 115 -5.98 -6.72 0.54
N GLN A 116 -4.66 -6.55 0.62
CA GLN A 116 -3.70 -7.56 0.19
C GLN A 116 -3.81 -8.85 1.00
N MET A 117 -4.10 -8.76 2.31
CA MET A 117 -4.29 -9.93 3.17
C MET A 117 -5.60 -10.66 2.84
N LEU A 118 -6.68 -9.92 2.53
CA LEU A 118 -7.96 -10.50 2.14
C LEU A 118 -7.92 -11.14 0.74
N ASN A 119 -7.31 -10.45 -0.21
CA ASN A 119 -7.21 -10.91 -1.60
C ASN A 119 -5.89 -10.47 -2.23
N PRO A 120 -4.84 -11.33 -2.15
CA PRO A 120 -3.52 -10.98 -2.66
C PRO A 120 -3.44 -10.72 -4.16
N SER A 121 -4.42 -11.23 -4.91
CA SER A 121 -4.46 -11.12 -6.36
C SER A 121 -5.09 -9.81 -6.83
N TYR A 122 -5.84 -9.11 -5.98
CA TYR A 122 -6.45 -7.83 -6.32
C TYR A 122 -5.48 -6.67 -6.09
N GLN A 123 -5.17 -5.95 -7.16
CA GLN A 123 -4.36 -4.74 -7.09
C GLN A 123 -5.27 -3.53 -6.97
N LEU A 124 -5.15 -2.80 -5.86
CA LEU A 124 -5.90 -1.57 -5.63
C LEU A 124 -5.61 -0.56 -6.75
N PRO A 125 -6.64 0.07 -7.34
CA PRO A 125 -6.44 1.13 -8.32
C PRO A 125 -5.77 2.33 -7.67
N SER A 126 -4.97 3.06 -8.45
CA SER A 126 -4.37 4.31 -7.99
C SER A 126 -5.41 5.41 -7.85
N ARG A 127 -5.16 6.38 -6.96
CA ARG A 127 -6.04 7.54 -6.77
C ARG A 127 -6.40 8.25 -8.08
N LYS A 128 -5.41 8.41 -8.96
CA LYS A 128 -5.59 9.02 -10.29
C LYS A 128 -6.47 8.19 -11.22
N TYR A 129 -6.35 6.87 -11.18
CA TYR A 129 -7.19 5.98 -11.97
C TYR A 129 -8.64 6.01 -11.49
N VAL A 130 -8.83 6.04 -10.16
CA VAL A 130 -10.15 6.21 -9.55
C VAL A 130 -10.80 7.51 -10.05
N SER A 131 -10.11 8.64 -9.97
CA SER A 131 -10.68 9.94 -10.34
C SER A 131 -10.91 10.11 -11.85
N ASN A 132 -9.97 9.68 -12.68
CA ASN A 132 -9.95 10.03 -14.11
C ASN A 132 -10.60 8.97 -15.00
N THR A 133 -10.79 7.75 -14.49
CA THR A 133 -11.26 6.63 -15.31
C THR A 133 -12.43 5.92 -14.67
N LEU A 134 -12.28 5.49 -13.41
CA LEU A 134 -13.30 4.66 -12.77
C LEU A 134 -14.57 5.47 -12.44
N LEU A 135 -14.40 6.66 -11.88
CA LEU A 135 -15.52 7.54 -11.52
C LEU A 135 -16.34 7.97 -12.75
N PRO A 136 -15.74 8.52 -13.84
CA PRO A 136 -16.50 8.87 -15.03
C PRO A 136 -17.21 7.67 -15.66
N ALA A 137 -16.53 6.52 -15.74
CA ALA A 137 -17.11 5.32 -16.35
C ALA A 137 -18.37 4.83 -15.63
N ILE A 138 -18.41 4.90 -14.30
CA ILE A 138 -19.58 4.49 -13.51
C ILE A 138 -20.72 5.51 -13.63
N TYR A 139 -20.40 6.80 -13.81
CA TYR A 139 -21.42 7.83 -14.01
C TYR A 139 -22.08 7.71 -15.39
N GLU A 140 -21.32 7.41 -16.43
CA GLU A 140 -21.81 7.23 -17.80
C GLU A 140 -22.56 5.89 -18.03
N GLU A 141 -22.42 4.91 -17.13
CA GLU A 141 -23.15 3.63 -17.18
C GLU A 141 -24.63 3.78 -16.76
N LYS A 142 -25.03 4.95 -16.22
CA LYS A 142 -26.41 5.27 -15.83
C LYS A 142 -27.10 6.17 -16.85
#